data_AF-A0A962ZL29-F1
#
_entry.id   AF-A0A962ZL29-F1
#
_cell.length_a   1.000
_cell.length_b   1.000
_cell.length_c   1.000
_cell.angle_alpha   90.00
_cell.angle_beta   90.00
_cell.angle_gamma   90.00
#
_symmetry.space_group_name_H-M   'P 1'
#
loop_
_entity.id
_entity.type
_entity.pdbx_description
1 polymer ?
#
loop_
_entity_poly.entity_id
_entity_poly.type
_entity_poly.pdbx_seq_one_letter_code
_entity_poly.pdbx_strand_id
1 'polypeptide(L)' 'PASPFALDGEGNVSSSPTAPDRVYLIEIIPLGSAFRLHARPQLAQTADTGCGVLSLSSQGVKSASGSHPLTRCW' A
#
# COMPACT_ATOMS: atom_id res chain seq x y z
N PRO A 1 5.86 7.74 13.29
CA PRO A 1 6.84 7.06 12.40
C PRO A 1 6.34 7.08 10.96
N ALA A 2 7.07 7.76 10.05
CA ALA A 2 6.83 7.67 8.62
C ALA A 2 7.38 6.32 8.13
N SER A 3 6.52 5.31 8.07
CA SER A 3 6.54 4.19 7.12
C SER A 3 7.90 3.52 6.81
N PRO A 4 8.35 2.50 7.59
CA PRO A 4 9.61 1.80 7.31
C PRO A 4 9.49 0.58 6.37
N PHE A 5 8.29 0.14 6.00
CA PHE A 5 8.11 -1.13 5.29
C PHE A 5 7.89 -0.94 3.79
N ALA A 6 8.74 -1.58 2.99
CA ALA A 6 8.54 -1.77 1.56
C ALA A 6 8.08 -3.21 1.28
N LEU A 7 7.27 -3.41 0.24
CA LEU A 7 6.92 -4.74 -0.28
C LEU A 7 7.53 -4.92 -1.67
N ASP A 8 8.06 -6.10 -1.96
CA ASP A 8 8.50 -6.53 -3.30
C ASP A 8 7.33 -7.08 -4.13
N GLY A 9 7.60 -7.45 -5.40
CA GLY A 9 6.59 -7.94 -6.35
C GLY A 9 5.93 -9.26 -5.92
N GLU A 10 6.58 -10.00 -5.05
CA GLU A 10 6.12 -11.26 -4.46
C GLU A 10 5.33 -11.04 -3.16
N GLY A 11 5.30 -9.81 -2.64
CA GLY A 11 4.61 -9.43 -1.41
C GLY A 11 5.42 -9.66 -0.13
N ASN A 12 6.73 -9.93 -0.23
CA ASN A 12 7.60 -10.01 0.94
C ASN A 12 7.96 -8.63 1.46
N VAL A 13 8.19 -8.53 2.77
CA VAL A 13 8.66 -7.31 3.40
C VAL A 13 10.15 -7.15 3.10
N SER A 14 10.50 -6.06 2.42
CA SER A 14 11.88 -5.66 2.23
C SER A 14 12.41 -4.94 3.48
N SER A 15 13.67 -5.20 3.80
CA SER A 15 14.37 -4.57 4.93
C SER A 15 14.72 -3.11 4.70
N SER A 16 14.49 -2.57 3.50
CA SER A 16 14.76 -1.17 3.15
C SER A 16 13.61 -0.51 2.39
N PRO A 17 13.19 0.70 2.80
CA PRO A 17 12.21 1.51 2.04
C PRO A 17 12.76 2.03 0.71
N THR A 18 14.07 1.89 0.45
CA THR A 18 14.72 2.26 -0.82
C THR A 18 15.09 1.07 -1.68
N ALA A 19 14.59 -0.14 -1.34
CA ALA A 19 14.88 -1.33 -2.11
C ALA A 19 14.51 -1.15 -3.60
N PRO A 20 15.37 -1.60 -4.53
CA PRO A 20 15.23 -1.35 -5.96
C PRO A 20 14.10 -2.15 -6.63
N ASP A 21 13.59 -3.18 -5.95
CA ASP A 21 12.54 -4.10 -6.37
C ASP A 21 11.19 -3.84 -5.66
N ARG A 22 11.12 -2.81 -4.81
CA ARG A 22 9.88 -2.48 -4.10
C ARG A 22 8.77 -2.07 -5.06
N VAL A 23 7.57 -2.60 -4.84
CA VAL A 23 6.35 -2.25 -5.57
C VAL A 23 5.40 -1.40 -4.73
N TYR A 24 5.47 -1.51 -3.40
CA TYR A 24 4.69 -0.68 -2.48
C TYR A 24 5.52 -0.16 -1.31
N LEU A 25 5.24 1.06 -0.86
CA LEU A 25 5.59 1.52 0.48
C LEU A 25 4.35 1.48 1.37
N ILE A 26 4.49 0.87 2.55
CA ILE A 26 3.40 0.73 3.52
C ILE A 26 3.48 1.85 4.55
N GLU A 27 2.47 2.71 4.52
CA GLU A 27 2.31 3.79 5.48
C GLU A 27 1.23 3.48 6.51
N ILE A 28 1.47 3.87 7.76
CA ILE A 28 0.50 3.75 8.83
C ILE A 28 0.04 5.15 9.22
N ILE A 29 -1.25 5.42 9.07
CA ILE A 29 -1.91 6.64 9.53
C ILE A 29 -2.65 6.31 10.83
N PRO A 30 -2.16 6.77 12.00
CA PRO A 30 -2.87 6.61 13.26
C PRO A 30 -4.11 7.52 13.30
N LEU A 31 -5.22 7.00 13.81
CA LEU A 31 -6.52 7.68 13.90
C LEU A 31 -7.12 7.43 15.29
N GLY A 32 -6.57 8.09 16.32
CA GLY A 32 -6.98 7.86 17.71
C GLY A 32 -6.68 6.43 18.15
N SER A 33 -7.73 5.67 18.49
CA SER A 33 -7.65 4.23 18.82
C SER A 33 -7.69 3.31 17.60
N ALA A 34 -7.66 3.86 16.39
CA ALA A 34 -7.69 3.14 15.12
C ALA A 34 -6.43 3.43 14.29
N PHE A 35 -6.28 2.70 13.19
CA PHE A 35 -5.27 2.99 12.17
C PHE A 35 -5.84 2.77 10.76
N ARG A 36 -5.15 3.34 9.80
CA ARG A 36 -5.28 3.00 8.38
C ARG A 36 -3.90 2.74 7.79
N LEU A 37 -3.75 1.59 7.15
CA LEU A 37 -2.59 1.25 6.33
C LEU A 37 -2.84 1.73 4.92
N HIS A 38 -1.82 2.33 4.28
CA HIS A 38 -1.81 2.64 2.85
C HIS A 38 -0.66 1.89 2.20
N ALA A 39 -0.92 1.18 1.11
CA ALA A 39 0.10 0.67 0.21
C ALA A 39 0.21 1.64 -0.98
N ARG A 40 1.25 2.47 -0.98
CA ARG A 40 1.51 3.44 -2.06
C ARG A 40 2.34 2.78 -3.15
N PRO A 41 1.87 2.75 -4.42
CA PRO A 41 2.66 2.24 -5.53
C PRO A 41 4.04 2.90 -5.62
N GLN A 42 5.05 2.12 -5.97
CA GLN A 42 6.43 2.56 -6.15
C GLN A 42 6.97 2.06 -7.49
N LEU A 43 7.99 2.76 -8.01
CA LEU A 43 8.71 2.35 -9.22
C LEU A 43 7.74 2.01 -10.37
N ALA A 44 7.88 0.84 -11.00
CA ALA A 44 7.01 0.39 -12.07
C ALA A 44 5.53 0.25 -11.66
N GLN A 45 5.23 -0.03 -10.39
CA GLN A 45 3.86 -0.14 -9.89
C GLN A 45 3.10 1.19 -9.96
N THR A 46 3.78 2.34 -10.07
CA THR A 46 3.11 3.64 -10.26
C THR A 46 2.31 3.73 -11.56
N ALA A 47 2.57 2.84 -12.52
CA ALA A 47 1.76 2.72 -13.74
C ALA A 47 0.35 2.15 -13.47
N ASP A 48 0.12 1.48 -12.32
CA ASP A 48 -1.19 0.99 -11.91
C ASP A 48 -2.09 2.13 -11.41
N THR A 49 -2.60 2.90 -12.36
CA THR A 49 -3.62 3.93 -12.11
C THR A 49 -5.01 3.31 -11.93
N GLY A 50 -5.16 2.03 -12.28
CA GLY A 50 -6.41 1.28 -12.15
C GLY A 50 -6.76 1.01 -10.68
N CYS A 51 -5.82 0.49 -9.89
CA CYS A 51 -6.03 0.30 -8.45
C CYS A 51 -5.48 1.44 -7.61
N GLY A 52 -4.39 2.08 -8.05
CA GLY A 52 -3.78 3.20 -7.35
C GLY A 52 -3.31 2.81 -5.93
N VAL A 53 -3.61 3.67 -4.95
CA VAL A 53 -3.27 3.41 -3.54
C VAL A 53 -4.29 2.46 -2.93
N LEU A 54 -3.81 1.33 -2.42
CA LEU A 54 -4.64 0.41 -1.63
C LEU A 54 -4.63 0.84 -0.16
N SER A 55 -5.75 0.69 0.53
CA SER A 55 -5.85 1.02 1.96
C SER A 55 -6.59 -0.04 2.75
N LEU A 56 -6.18 -0.25 4.00
CA LEU A 56 -6.82 -1.15 4.95
C LEU A 56 -7.01 -0.45 6.28
N SER A 57 -8.24 -0.39 6.79
CA SER A 57 -8.50 0.13 8.13
C SER A 57 -8.27 -0.92 9.22
N SER A 58 -8.11 -0.48 10.46
CA SER A 58 -8.09 -1.34 11.66
C SER A 58 -9.32 -2.25 11.84
N GLN A 59 -10.42 -1.98 11.12
CA GLN A 59 -11.63 -2.81 11.12
C GLN A 59 -11.66 -3.82 9.95
N GLY A 60 -10.60 -3.89 9.15
CA GLY A 60 -10.53 -4.77 7.98
C GLY A 60 -11.21 -4.21 6.73
N VAL A 61 -11.72 -2.98 6.75
CA VAL A 61 -12.30 -2.35 5.55
C VAL A 61 -11.18 -2.04 4.54
N LYS A 62 -11.29 -2.66 3.37
CA LYS A 62 -10.41 -2.47 2.20
C LYS A 62 -10.91 -1.31 1.34
N SER A 63 -9.99 -0.52 0.78
CA SER A 63 -10.32 0.48 -0.26
C SER A 63 -9.19 0.63 -1.28
N ALA A 64 -9.51 1.22 -2.42
CA ALA A 64 -8.58 1.54 -3.50
C ALA A 64 -8.86 2.95 -4.02
N SER A 65 -7.85 3.68 -4.50
CA SER A 65 -8.00 5.06 -4.98
C SER A 65 -8.12 5.18 -6.50
N GLY A 66 -7.88 4.10 -7.25
CA GLY A 66 -7.90 4.09 -8.71
C GLY A 66 -9.31 3.93 -9.31
N SER A 67 -9.35 3.78 -10.63
CA SER A 67 -10.60 3.70 -11.41
C SER A 67 -11.26 2.31 -11.46
N HIS A 68 -10.53 1.25 -11.11
CA HIS A 68 -11.04 -0.11 -11.12
C HIS A 68 -11.97 -0.39 -9.92
N PRO A 69 -12.94 -1.31 -10.07
CA PRO A 69 -13.73 -1.79 -8.95
C PRO A 69 -12.87 -2.42 -7.86
N LEU A 70 -13.28 -2.29 -6.61
CA LEU A 70 -12.54 -2.82 -5.45
C LEU A 70 -12.27 -4.32 -5.56
N THR A 71 -13.23 -5.09 -6.07
CA THR A 71 -13.12 -6.55 -6.27
C THR A 71 -12.06 -6.98 -7.28
N ARG A 72 -11.56 -6.05 -8.10
CA ARG A 72 -10.46 -6.31 -9.03
C ARG A 72 -9.08 -6.04 -8.40
N CYS A 73 -9.04 -5.26 -7.32
CA CYS A 73 -7.81 -4.74 -6.73
C CYS A 73 -7.41 -5.43 -5.41
N TRP A 74 -8.26 -6.29 -4.84
CA TRP A 74 -8.19 -6.80 -3.46
C TRP A 74 -8.74 -8.21 -3.31
#